data_AF-A0A848G2U8-F1
#
_entry.id   AF-A0A848G2U8-F1
#
_cell.length_a   1.000
_cell.length_b   1.000
_cell.length_c   1.000
_cell.angle_alpha   90.00
_cell.angle_beta   90.00
_cell.angle_gamma   90.00
#
_symmetry.space_group_name_H-M   'P 1'
#
loop_
_entity.id
_entity.type
_entity.pdbx_description
1 polymer ?
#
loop_
_entity_poly.entity_id
_entity_poly.type
_entity_poly.pdbx_seq_one_letter_code
_entity_poly.pdbx_strand_id
1 'polypeptide(L)'
;MGWTIIMEDEKGNPIRTMPEELNLTGERIPRNEKFLLLKKVVPFGDATFNASMMDELITELKELASMLPGDKQQIDEVISYALECKASKLTRLTFYGD
;
A
#
# COMPACT_ATOMS: atom_id res chain seq x y z
N MET A 1 -3.44 -7.47 12.39
CA MET A 1 -4.03 -6.13 12.24
C MET A 1 -3.95 -5.82 10.76
N GLY A 2 -5.08 -5.46 10.18
CA GLY A 2 -5.26 -5.36 8.74
C GLY A 2 -5.27 -3.90 8.28
N TRP A 3 -4.92 -3.67 7.02
CA TRP A 3 -5.23 -2.41 6.35
C TRP A 3 -6.27 -2.65 5.27
N THR A 4 -7.34 -1.86 5.29
CA THR A 4 -8.26 -1.78 4.15
C THR A 4 -7.64 -0.86 3.10
N ILE A 5 -7.39 -1.39 1.91
CA ILE A 5 -6.74 -0.63 0.82
C ILE A 5 -7.78 -0.22 -0.21
N ILE A 6 -7.85 1.08 -0.48
CA ILE A 6 -8.81 1.67 -1.40
C ILE A 6 -8.06 2.57 -2.40
N MET A 7 -8.30 2.34 -3.68
CA MET A 7 -7.99 3.29 -4.73
C MET A 7 -9.12 4.30 -4.84
N GLU A 8 -8.80 5.57 -4.70
CA GLU A 8 -9.76 6.67 -4.66
C GLU A 8 -9.48 7.69 -5.78
N ASP A 9 -10.51 8.43 -6.17
CA ASP A 9 -10.35 9.62 -7.01
C ASP A 9 -9.88 10.84 -6.19
N GLU A 10 -9.68 12.00 -6.84
CA GLU A 10 -9.25 13.23 -6.16
C GLU A 10 -10.25 13.77 -5.12
N LYS A 11 -11.50 13.31 -5.19
CA LYS A 11 -12.59 13.70 -4.27
C LYS A 11 -12.75 12.71 -3.11
N GLY A 12 -11.96 11.62 -3.07
CA GLY A 12 -12.07 10.57 -2.07
C GLY A 12 -13.21 9.59 -2.34
N ASN A 13 -13.69 9.49 -3.59
CA ASN A 13 -14.65 8.44 -3.94
C ASN A 13 -13.88 7.14 -4.22
N PRO A 14 -14.31 6.00 -3.67
CA PRO A 14 -13.69 4.72 -3.94
C PRO A 14 -13.91 4.33 -5.41
N ILE A 15 -12.82 4.10 -6.13
CA ILE A 15 -12.81 3.53 -7.48
C ILE A 15 -12.71 2.00 -7.39
N ARG A 16 -11.85 1.51 -6.49
CA ARG A 16 -11.62 0.09 -6.28
C ARG A 16 -11.15 -0.17 -4.86
N THR A 17 -11.71 -1.20 -4.23
CA THR A 17 -11.32 -1.65 -2.88
C THR A 17 -10.66 -3.01 -2.99
N MET A 18 -9.62 -3.25 -2.20
CA MET A 18 -9.04 -4.59 -2.06
C MET A 18 -10.06 -5.50 -1.35
N PRO A 19 -10.35 -6.70 -1.89
CA PRO A 19 -11.43 -7.55 -1.37
C PRO A 19 -11.12 -8.10 0.03
N GLU A 20 -9.84 -8.29 0.34
CA GLU A 20 -9.35 -8.72 1.64
C GLU A 20 -8.51 -7.62 2.28
N GLU A 21 -8.56 -7.55 3.60
CA GLU A 21 -7.64 -6.69 4.36
C GLU A 21 -6.21 -7.17 4.17
N LEU A 22 -5.30 -6.22 3.92
CA LEU A 22 -3.88 -6.48 3.91
C LEU A 22 -3.45 -6.84 5.32
N ASN A 23 -3.14 -8.11 5.56
CA ASN A 23 -2.71 -8.63 6.86
C ASN A 23 -1.27 -9.13 6.76
N LEU A 24 -0.33 -8.21 6.94
CA LEU A 24 1.09 -8.60 6.94
C LEU A 24 1.39 -9.40 8.20
N THR A 25 1.88 -10.64 8.03
CA THR A 25 2.12 -11.58 9.14
C THR A 25 3.32 -11.21 10.02
N GLY A 26 4.03 -10.13 9.68
CA GLY A 26 5.15 -9.61 10.47
C GLY A 26 4.77 -8.38 11.31
N GLU A 27 4.81 -8.49 12.64
CA GLU A 27 4.72 -7.37 13.62
C GLU A 27 5.78 -6.27 13.44
N ARG A 28 6.60 -6.33 12.40
CA ARG A 28 7.63 -5.36 12.08
C ARG A 28 7.71 -5.26 10.56
N ILE A 29 6.89 -4.40 9.94
CA ILE A 29 7.43 -3.58 8.84
C ILE A 29 8.74 -3.07 9.43
N PRO A 30 9.90 -3.56 8.97
CA PRO A 30 11.10 -3.37 9.75
C PRO A 30 11.29 -1.87 9.84
N ARG A 31 11.73 -1.37 11.00
CA ARG A 31 12.23 0.01 11.17
C ARG A 31 13.46 0.29 10.29
N ASN A 32 13.59 -0.44 9.19
CA ASN A 32 14.55 -0.32 8.13
C ASN A 32 14.40 1.07 7.51
N GLU A 33 15.50 1.81 7.51
CA GLU A 33 15.56 3.17 6.98
C GLU A 33 15.23 3.26 5.50
N LYS A 34 15.27 2.13 4.78
CA LYS A 34 14.94 2.02 3.36
C LYS A 34 13.46 2.17 3.03
N PHE A 35 12.57 1.88 3.98
CA PHE A 35 11.12 1.99 3.77
C PHE A 35 10.65 3.37 4.22
N LEU A 36 10.67 4.37 3.35
CA LEU A 36 10.26 5.74 3.67
C LEU A 36 8.74 5.90 3.60
N LEU A 37 8.10 5.28 2.60
CA LEU A 37 6.67 5.37 2.37
C LEU A 37 5.89 4.36 3.21
N LEU A 38 6.34 3.10 3.25
CA LEU A 38 5.69 2.06 4.06
C LEU A 38 5.80 2.35 5.57
N LYS A 39 6.74 3.20 6.01
CA LYS A 39 6.75 3.72 7.39
C LYS A 39 5.57 4.62 7.72
N LYS A 40 4.98 5.29 6.73
CA LYS A 40 3.78 6.12 6.93
C LYS A 40 2.54 5.27 7.13
N VAL A 41 2.57 4.02 6.67
CA VAL A 41 1.59 2.98 7.02
C VAL A 41 1.87 2.55 8.45
N VAL A 42 1.52 3.43 9.39
CA VAL A 42 1.60 3.13 10.82
C VAL A 42 0.42 2.23 11.21
N PRO A 43 0.58 1.40 12.25
CA PRO A 43 -0.56 0.77 12.90
C PRO A 43 -1.54 1.88 13.33
N PHE A 44 -2.83 1.75 12.99
CA PHE A 44 -3.91 2.67 13.36
C PHE A 44 -3.90 4.07 12.71
N GLY A 45 -3.12 4.27 11.64
CA GLY A 45 -3.13 5.53 10.91
C GLY A 45 -3.42 5.33 9.43
N ASP A 46 -4.20 6.26 8.89
CA ASP A 46 -4.46 6.32 7.47
C ASP A 46 -3.23 6.83 6.72
N ALA A 47 -2.92 6.19 5.59
CA ALA A 47 -1.84 6.61 4.72
C ALA A 47 -2.33 6.71 3.28
N THR A 48 -2.32 7.92 2.73
CA THR A 48 -2.70 8.18 1.33
C THR A 48 -1.47 8.50 0.49
N PHE A 49 -1.34 7.80 -0.63
CA PHE A 49 -0.27 7.99 -1.61
C PHE A 49 -0.87 8.46 -2.93
N ASN A 50 -0.25 9.45 -3.57
CA ASN A 50 -0.67 9.93 -4.88
C ASN A 50 0.17 9.31 -6.00
N ALA A 51 -0.22 9.53 -7.27
CA ALA A 51 0.48 8.99 -8.43
C ALA A 51 2.00 9.28 -8.47
N SER A 52 2.47 10.42 -7.92
CA SER A 52 3.90 10.75 -7.90
C SER A 52 4.72 9.90 -6.93
N MET A 53 4.07 9.27 -5.96
CA MET A 53 4.70 8.42 -4.94
C MET A 53 4.67 6.93 -5.32
N MET A 54 3.96 6.55 -6.39
CA MET A 54 3.71 5.15 -6.74
C MET A 54 4.98 4.40 -7.14
N ASP A 55 5.93 5.04 -7.81
CA ASP A 55 7.19 4.39 -8.22
C ASP A 55 8.03 3.97 -7.01
N GLU A 56 8.14 4.85 -6.02
CA GLU A 56 8.83 4.59 -4.76
C GLU A 56 8.05 3.53 -3.95
N LEU A 57 6.72 3.67 -3.85
CA LEU A 57 5.88 2.72 -3.12
C LEU A 57 5.96 1.30 -3.72
N ILE A 58 5.90 1.16 -5.05
CA ILE A 58 6.04 -0.12 -5.75
C ILE A 58 7.42 -0.73 -5.49
N THR A 59 8.46 0.09 -5.45
CA THR A 59 9.83 -0.38 -5.16
C THR A 59 9.91 -0.93 -3.75
N GLU A 60 9.40 -0.18 -2.77
CA GLU A 60 9.35 -0.61 -1.37
C GLU A 60 8.50 -1.87 -1.18
N LEU A 61 7.34 -1.98 -1.84
CA LEU A 61 6.49 -3.17 -1.80
C LEU A 61 7.17 -4.40 -2.41
N LYS A 62 7.94 -4.26 -3.50
CA LYS A 62 8.70 -5.38 -4.09
C LYS A 62 9.81 -5.88 -3.16
N GLU A 63 10.49 -4.95 -2.49
CA GLU A 63 11.45 -5.30 -1.44
C GLU A 63 10.75 -6.03 -0.28
N LEU A 64 9.61 -5.51 0.17
CA LEU A 64 8.80 -6.14 1.22
C LEU A 64 8.35 -7.56 0.83
N ALA A 65 7.87 -7.76 -0.39
CA ALA A 65 7.47 -9.07 -0.91
C ALA A 65 8.61 -10.09 -0.91
N SER A 66 9.85 -9.61 -1.14
CA SER A 66 11.05 -10.45 -1.09
C SER A 66 11.43 -10.83 0.34
N MET A 67 11.11 -9.97 1.32
CA MET A 67 11.35 -10.21 2.75
C MET A 67 10.26 -11.06 3.41
N LEU A 68 9.02 -10.96 2.91
CA LEU A 68 7.83 -11.63 3.43
C LEU A 68 7.21 -12.53 2.34
N PRO A 69 7.88 -13.64 1.96
CA PRO A 69 7.39 -14.50 0.89
C PRO A 69 6.02 -15.14 1.18
N GLY A 70 5.65 -15.27 2.47
CA GLY A 70 4.33 -15.74 2.90
C GLY A 70 3.20 -14.75 2.61
N ASP A 71 3.50 -13.45 2.57
CA ASP A 71 2.53 -12.38 2.30
C ASP A 71 2.61 -11.88 0.85
N LYS A 72 3.48 -12.49 0.04
CA LYS A 72 3.80 -12.04 -1.33
C LYS A 72 2.55 -11.86 -2.20
N GLN A 73 1.56 -12.74 -2.09
CA GLN A 73 0.33 -12.63 -2.88
C GLN A 73 -0.43 -11.35 -2.57
N GLN A 74 -0.62 -11.04 -1.28
CA GLN A 74 -1.30 -9.81 -0.86
C GLN A 74 -0.47 -8.58 -1.26
N ILE A 75 0.86 -8.63 -1.12
CA ILE A 75 1.74 -7.52 -1.51
C ILE A 75 1.72 -7.29 -3.03
N ASP A 76 1.74 -8.37 -3.83
CA ASP A 76 1.61 -8.29 -5.29
C ASP A 76 0.27 -7.68 -5.71
N GLU A 77 -0.80 -7.97 -4.96
CA GLU A 77 -2.09 -7.32 -5.17
C GLU A 77 -2.00 -5.81 -4.90
N VAL A 78 -1.42 -5.36 -3.78
CA VAL A 78 -1.20 -3.93 -3.52
C VAL A 78 -0.38 -3.26 -4.63
N ILE A 79 0.66 -3.95 -5.13
CA ILE A 79 1.46 -3.46 -6.25
C ILE A 79 0.60 -3.24 -7.51
N SER A 80 -0.37 -4.13 -7.77
CA SER A 80 -1.28 -3.95 -8.91
C SER A 80 -2.13 -2.68 -8.78
N TYR A 81 -2.63 -2.39 -7.58
CA TYR A 81 -3.38 -1.14 -7.30
C TYR A 81 -2.46 0.08 -7.45
N ALA A 82 -1.22 0.01 -6.96
CA ALA A 82 -0.26 1.10 -7.11
C ALA A 82 0.12 1.36 -8.59
N LEU A 83 0.20 0.31 -9.41
CA LEU A 83 0.43 0.42 -10.86
C LEU A 83 -0.76 1.07 -11.58
N GLU A 84 -1.98 0.74 -11.19
CA GLU A 84 -3.19 1.40 -11.70
C GLU A 84 -3.23 2.88 -11.30
N CYS A 85 -2.91 3.18 -10.04
CA CYS A 85 -2.80 4.56 -9.57
C CYS A 85 -1.72 5.35 -10.32
N LYS A 86 -0.60 4.70 -10.65
CA LYS A 86 0.47 5.33 -11.45
C LYS A 86 0.00 5.72 -12.85
N ALA A 87 -0.88 4.91 -13.47
CA ALA A 87 -1.42 5.20 -14.80
C ALA A 87 -2.38 6.40 -14.81
N SER A 88 -3.01 6.73 -13.67
CA SER A 88 -3.97 7.82 -13.54
C SER A 88 -3.55 8.86 -12.50
N LYS A 89 -3.10 10.03 -12.96
CA LYS A 89 -2.63 11.13 -12.08
C LYS A 89 -3.67 11.65 -11.08
N LEU A 90 -4.95 11.38 -11.34
CA LEU A 90 -6.10 11.83 -10.55
C LEU A 90 -6.54 10.78 -9.51
N THR A 91 -5.71 9.76 -9.28
CA THR A 91 -6.02 8.69 -8.34
C THR A 91 -5.01 8.61 -7.22
N ARG A 92 -5.48 8.08 -6.09
CA ARG A 92 -4.71 7.92 -4.87
C ARG A 92 -4.93 6.51 -4.34
N LEU A 93 -3.92 5.97 -3.67
CA LEU A 93 -4.03 4.71 -2.94
C LEU A 93 -4.03 5.02 -1.45
N THR A 94 -5.12 4.72 -0.77
CA THR A 94 -5.29 4.97 0.66
C THR A 94 -5.31 3.64 1.41
N PHE A 95 -4.52 3.58 2.47
CA PHE A 95 -4.46 2.50 3.44
C PHE A 95 -5.19 2.98 4.68
N TYR A 96 -6.34 2.37 4.99
CA TYR A 96 -7.09 2.61 6.22
C TYR A 96 -6.69 1.57 7.25
N GLY A 97 -6.08 2.00 8.36
CA GLY A 97 -5.70 1.13 9.45
C GLY A 97 -6.84 0.97 10.46
N ASP A 98 -7.21 -0.27 10.77
CA ASP A 98 -8.17 -0.61 11.83
C ASP A 98 -7.44 -1.00 13.14
#